data_AF-A0A7C7UEE6-F1
#
_entry.id   AF-A0A7C7UEE6-F1
#
_cell.length_a   1.000
_cell.length_b   1.000
_cell.length_c   1.000
_cell.angle_alpha   90.00
_cell.angle_beta   90.00
_cell.angle_gamma   90.00
#
_symmetry.space_group_name_H-M   'P 1'
#
loop_
_entity.id
_entity.type
_entity.pdbx_description
1 polymer ?
#
loop_
_entity_poly.entity_id
_entity_poly.type
_entity_poly.pdbx_seq_one_letter_code
_entity_poly.pdbx_strand_id
1 'polypeptide(L)'
;MTFRYRLLTILFLTGLLPAVQAAPSLAARNAWVAEGPPVASVLAGYLILENPGPRDIAITAARCPEFQAVEIHEMRMMDGMMEMRQVK
;
A
#
# COMPACT_ATOMS: atom_id res chain seq x y z
N MET A 1 -43.89 -17.09 29.57
CA MET A 1 -42.55 -17.65 29.82
C MET A 1 -41.70 -17.86 28.56
N THR A 2 -42.26 -17.83 27.34
CA THR A 2 -41.54 -18.04 26.05
C THR A 2 -40.90 -16.77 25.44
N PHE A 3 -41.41 -15.58 25.76
CA PHE A 3 -40.90 -14.30 25.25
C PHE A 3 -39.47 -13.99 25.75
N ARG A 4 -39.17 -14.36 27.00
CA ARG A 4 -37.87 -14.13 27.63
C ARG A 4 -36.77 -15.00 27.02
N TYR A 5 -37.11 -16.23 26.61
CA TYR A 5 -36.20 -17.10 25.87
C TYR A 5 -35.99 -16.63 24.43
N ARG A 6 -37.03 -16.16 23.72
CA ARG A 6 -36.91 -15.61 22.36
C ARG A 6 -36.00 -14.40 22.28
N LEU A 7 -36.07 -13.50 23.26
CA LEU A 7 -35.19 -12.32 23.35
C LEU A 7 -33.73 -12.73 23.58
N LEU A 8 -33.51 -13.74 24.44
CA LEU A 8 -32.18 -14.31 24.69
C LEU A 8 -31.61 -15.05 23.46
N THR A 9 -32.45 -15.75 22.68
CA THR A 9 -32.00 -16.45 21.46
C THR A 9 -31.57 -15.47 20.36
N ILE A 10 -32.29 -14.35 20.19
CA ILE A 10 -31.93 -13.31 19.20
C ILE A 10 -30.61 -12.61 19.57
N LEU A 11 -30.39 -12.32 20.86
CA LEU A 11 -29.15 -11.70 21.33
C LEU A 11 -27.94 -12.65 21.21
N PHE A 12 -28.15 -13.96 21.37
CA PHE A 12 -27.11 -14.96 21.17
C PHE A 12 -26.78 -15.15 19.68
N LEU A 13 -27.76 -15.03 18.78
CA LEU A 13 -27.57 -15.20 17.35
C LEU A 13 -26.86 -14.01 16.67
N THR A 14 -27.02 -12.79 17.19
CA THR A 14 -26.32 -11.61 16.67
C THR A 14 -24.86 -11.51 17.13
N GLY A 15 -24.50 -12.17 18.24
CA GLY A 15 -23.12 -12.19 18.77
C GLY A 15 -22.14 -13.10 18.00
N LEU A 16 -22.63 -13.96 17.10
CA LEU A 16 -21.79 -14.86 16.28
C LEU A 16 -21.40 -14.29 14.92
N LEU A 17 -21.81 -13.07 14.58
CA LEU A 17 -21.39 -12.46 13.31
C LEU A 17 -19.92 -12.06 13.40
N PRO A 18 -19.04 -12.59 12.52
CA PRO A 18 -17.65 -12.16 12.49
C PRO A 18 -17.59 -10.66 12.18
N ALA A 19 -16.87 -9.91 12.99
CA ALA A 19 -16.59 -8.51 12.70
C ALA A 19 -15.82 -8.44 11.37
N VAL A 20 -16.42 -7.82 10.36
CA VAL A 20 -15.73 -7.53 9.11
C VAL A 20 -14.77 -6.37 9.40
N GLN A 21 -13.53 -6.68 9.75
CA GLN A 21 -12.47 -5.68 9.77
C GLN A 21 -12.04 -5.40 8.34
N ALA A 22 -11.94 -4.11 7.98
CA ALA A 22 -11.33 -3.72 6.73
C ALA A 22 -9.92 -4.34 6.65
N ALA A 23 -9.61 -4.96 5.50
CA ALA A 23 -8.28 -5.48 5.28
C ALA A 23 -7.26 -4.35 5.46
N PRO A 24 -6.11 -4.59 6.13
CA PRO A 24 -5.07 -3.59 6.26
C PRO A 24 -4.66 -3.12 4.86
N SER A 25 -4.86 -1.84 4.56
CA SER A 25 -4.49 -1.27 3.26
C SER A 25 -3.02 -0.87 3.27
N LEU A 26 -2.35 -0.97 2.12
CA LEU A 26 -1.01 -0.41 1.93
C LEU A 26 -1.01 1.07 2.32
N ALA A 27 -0.11 1.46 3.23
CA ALA A 27 0.04 2.84 3.68
C ALA A 27 1.20 3.51 2.94
N ALA A 28 1.01 4.75 2.49
CA ALA A 28 2.06 5.58 1.90
C ALA A 28 2.24 6.83 2.75
N ARG A 29 3.50 7.23 3.03
CA ARG A 29 3.82 8.46 3.76
C ARG A 29 5.08 9.13 3.24
N ASN A 30 5.26 10.39 3.62
CA ASN A 30 6.43 11.20 3.31
C ASN A 30 6.76 11.19 1.80
N ALA A 31 5.73 11.31 0.97
CA ALA A 31 5.89 11.37 -0.48
C ALA A 31 6.40 12.74 -0.91
N TRP A 32 7.44 12.77 -1.73
CA TRP A 32 7.99 14.00 -2.30
C TRP A 32 8.68 13.72 -3.64
N VAL A 33 8.79 14.75 -4.47
CA VAL A 33 9.55 14.71 -5.72
C VAL A 33 10.74 15.65 -5.55
N ALA A 34 11.94 15.17 -5.87
CA ALA A 34 13.12 16.02 -5.84
C ALA A 34 13.07 17.03 -6.99
N GLU A 35 13.25 18.31 -6.68
CA GLU A 35 13.44 19.33 -7.70
C GLU A 35 14.72 19.05 -8.50
N GLY A 36 14.60 19.13 -9.82
CA GLY A 36 15.71 19.03 -10.75
C GLY A 36 16.07 20.39 -11.35
N PRO A 37 17.22 20.50 -12.04
CA PRO A 37 17.53 21.68 -12.84
C PRO A 37 16.45 21.89 -13.91
N PRO A 38 16.23 23.13 -14.42
CA PRO A 38 15.16 23.43 -15.38
C PRO A 38 15.17 22.59 -16.67
N VAL A 39 16.31 22.00 -17.01
CA VAL A 39 16.50 21.17 -18.21
C VAL A 39 16.27 19.67 -17.97
N ALA A 40 16.03 19.25 -16.72
CA ALA A 40 15.81 17.84 -16.40
C ALA A 40 14.47 17.35 -16.97
N SER A 41 14.53 16.32 -17.82
CA SER A 41 13.34 15.67 -18.38
C SER A 41 12.78 14.55 -17.50
N VAL A 42 13.54 14.12 -16.48
CA VAL A 42 13.18 13.06 -15.54
C VAL A 42 13.48 13.54 -14.13
N LEU A 43 12.56 13.33 -13.20
CA LEU A 43 12.69 13.63 -11.79
C LEU A 43 12.55 12.35 -10.95
N ALA A 44 13.14 12.35 -9.76
CA ALA A 44 13.03 11.25 -8.81
C ALA A 44 11.93 11.53 -7.78
N GLY A 45 10.97 10.61 -7.69
CA GLY A 45 9.96 10.58 -6.63
C GLY A 45 10.35 9.60 -5.53
N TYR A 46 10.13 9.98 -4.28
CA TYR A 46 10.39 9.15 -3.11
C TYR A 46 9.15 9.10 -2.22
N LEU A 47 8.88 7.92 -1.67
CA LEU A 47 7.86 7.73 -0.64
C LEU A 47 8.21 6.53 0.23
N ILE A 48 7.56 6.42 1.38
CA ILE A 48 7.63 5.24 2.23
C ILE A 48 6.33 4.46 2.06
N LEU A 49 6.45 3.20 1.65
CA LEU A 49 5.36 2.24 1.61
C LEU A 49 5.44 1.30 2.81
N GLU A 50 4.32 1.09 3.49
CA GLU A 50 4.21 0.18 4.63
C GLU A 50 3.03 -0.78 4.42
N ASN A 51 3.31 -2.07 4.56
CA ASN A 51 2.30 -3.13 4.51
C ASN A 51 1.98 -3.57 5.95
N PRO A 52 0.87 -3.09 6.55
CA PRO A 52 0.47 -3.48 7.91
C PRO A 52 -0.19 -4.87 7.97
N GLY A 53 -0.42 -5.51 6.82
CA GLY A 53 -1.13 -6.78 6.72
C GLY A 53 -0.20 -8.00 6.76
N PRO A 54 -0.75 -9.18 7.05
CA PRO A 54 0.00 -10.44 7.09
C PRO A 54 0.21 -11.08 5.71
N ARG A 55 -0.22 -10.42 4.63
CA ARG A 55 -0.13 -10.92 3.25
C ARG A 55 0.77 -10.01 2.44
N ASP A 56 1.59 -10.59 1.58
CA ASP A 56 2.44 -9.83 0.66
C ASP A 56 1.61 -8.96 -0.28
N ILE A 57 2.13 -7.77 -0.59
CA ILE A 57 1.55 -6.83 -1.54
C ILE A 57 2.58 -6.59 -2.65
N ALA A 58 2.20 -6.89 -3.89
CA ALA A 58 3.02 -6.59 -5.06
C ALA A 58 2.69 -5.18 -5.59
N ILE A 59 3.71 -4.33 -5.69
CA ILE A 59 3.60 -3.01 -6.32
C ILE A 59 3.98 -3.16 -7.79
N THR A 60 2.99 -3.06 -8.68
CA THR A 60 3.19 -3.32 -10.13
C THR A 60 3.19 -2.06 -10.97
N ALA A 61 2.70 -0.94 -10.44
CA ALA A 61 2.66 0.33 -11.14
C ALA A 61 2.53 1.51 -10.18
N ALA A 62 2.97 2.68 -10.64
CA ALA A 62 2.68 3.98 -10.04
C ALA A 62 2.22 4.94 -11.16
N ARG A 63 1.48 6.00 -10.78
CA ARG A 63 0.99 7.02 -11.71
C ARG A 63 1.02 8.38 -11.02
N CYS A 64 1.37 9.43 -11.77
CA CYS A 64 1.39 10.80 -11.30
C CYS A 64 0.81 11.69 -12.41
N PRO A 65 -0.27 12.46 -12.18
CA PRO A 65 -0.92 13.28 -13.22
C PRO A 65 0.01 14.27 -13.93
N GLU A 66 1.06 14.73 -13.25
CA GLU A 66 2.03 15.72 -13.72
C GLU A 66 3.12 15.10 -14.63
N PHE A 67 3.20 13.77 -14.70
CA PHE A 67 4.23 13.05 -15.46
C PHE A 67 3.60 12.09 -16.48
N GLN A 68 4.21 11.98 -17.66
CA GLN A 68 3.73 11.07 -18.71
C GLN A 68 3.89 9.59 -18.35
N ALA A 69 4.91 9.26 -17.56
CA ALA A 69 5.21 7.91 -17.12
C ALA A 69 5.85 7.93 -15.73
N VAL A 70 5.66 6.85 -14.98
CA VAL A 70 6.35 6.60 -13.71
C VAL A 70 6.94 5.20 -13.76
N GLU A 71 8.22 5.10 -13.47
CA GLU A 71 8.95 3.84 -13.39
C GLU A 71 9.38 3.57 -11.95
N ILE A 72 9.39 2.29 -11.55
CA ILE A 72 9.89 1.85 -10.25
C ILE A 72 11.29 1.29 -10.45
N HIS A 73 12.27 1.82 -9.71
CA HIS A 73 13.66 1.42 -9.84
C HIS A 73 14.16 0.85 -8.51
N GLU A 74 14.93 -0.24 -8.57
CA GLU A 74 15.67 -0.78 -7.44
C GLU A 74 17.14 -0.35 -7.52
N MET A 75 17.77 -0.20 -6.35
CA MET A 75 19.22 -0.05 -6.24
C MET A 75 19.81 -1.36 -5.74
N ARG A 76 20.81 -1.89 -6.46
CA ARG A 76 21.49 -3.12 -6.05
C ARG A 76 23.00 -2.99 -6.18
N MET A 77 23.72 -3.69 -5.30
CA MET A 77 25.15 -3.89 -5.46
C MET A 77 25.39 -5.05 -6.42
N MET A 78 26.06 -4.80 -7.54
CA MET A 78 26.56 -5.82 -8.44
C MET A 78 28.04 -5.59 -8.71
N ASP A 79 28.86 -6.61 -8.49
CA ASP A 79 30.31 -6.59 -8.75
C ASP A 79 31.05 -5.40 -8.11
N GLY A 80 30.61 -4.99 -6.91
CA GLY A 80 31.20 -3.87 -6.17
C GLY A 80 30.70 -2.49 -6.61
N MET A 81 29.76 -2.40 -7.56
CA MET A 81 29.17 -1.15 -8.04
C MET A 81 27.68 -1.08 -7.71
N MET A 82 27.21 0.13 -7.36
CA MET A 82 25.78 0.42 -7.23
C MET A 82 25.16 0.55 -8.62
N GLU A 83 24.13 -0.24 -8.91
CA GLU A 83 23.35 -0.21 -10.15
C GLU A 83 21.90 0.17 -9.84
N MET A 84 21.33 1.06 -10.67
CA MET A 84 19.89 1.32 -10.71
C MET A 84 19.27 0.52 -11.85
N ARG A 85 18.19 -0.20 -11.55
CA ARG A 85 17.47 -1.02 -12.52
C ARG A 85 15.97 -0.85 -12.36
N GLN A 86 15.27 -0.73 -13.48
CA GLN A 86 13.81 -0.75 -13.49
C GLN A 86 13.29 -2.12 -13.04
N VAL A 87 12.40 -2.09 -12.05
CA VAL A 87 11.57 -3.22 -11.62
C VAL A 87 10.33 -3.25 -12.50
N LYS A 88 9.98 -4.44 -13.01
CA LYS A 88 8.80 -4.68 -13.84
C LYS A 88 7.68 -5.30 -13.03
#